data_AF-A0A1G9CH28-F1
#
_entry.id   AF-A0A1G9CH28-F1
#
_cell.length_a   1.000
_cell.length_b   1.000
_cell.length_c   1.000
_cell.angle_alpha   90.00
_cell.angle_beta   90.00
_cell.angle_gamma   90.00
#
_symmetry.space_group_name_H-M   'P 1'
#
loop_
_entity.id
_entity.type
_entity.pdbx_description
1 polymer ?
#
loop_
_entity_poly.entity_id
_entity_poly.type
_entity_poly.pdbx_seq_one_letter_code
_entity_poly.pdbx_strand_id
1 'polypeptide(L)'
;MPSSAATRSISALLLRKLPLTAARTTAARTSPILPAGLSPGERPEPRRRSTTDAKAKAAESFVREPAAGSTLNVLGITHIYKATGAETAGSFSLWESVVPPGAATPPHTHAREDEAFYVLSGELVIEFESDSAPHRVAPGGFFFGARGRRHSIRNDADKAARVLVFCAPSCGLDQMFAEMDAATAAGTPEMAKVVAIAAKYGVTIEAPADPPR
;
A
#
# COMPACT_ATOMS: atom_id res chain seq x y z
N MET A 1 1.46 44.31 -40.72
CA MET A 1 2.26 43.56 -41.71
C MET A 1 3.10 42.53 -40.95
N PRO A 2 3.19 41.29 -41.46
CA PRO A 2 3.54 40.09 -40.68
C PRO A 2 5.03 39.72 -40.76
N SER A 3 5.50 38.82 -39.89
CA SER A 3 6.61 37.84 -40.07
C SER A 3 7.13 37.45 -38.66
N SER A 4 7.46 36.21 -38.28
CA SER A 4 7.56 34.94 -38.99
C SER A 4 7.40 33.80 -37.96
N ALA A 5 6.84 32.69 -38.43
CA ALA A 5 6.92 31.39 -37.77
C ALA A 5 8.35 30.83 -37.84
N ALA A 6 8.75 30.04 -36.84
CA ALA A 6 9.83 29.09 -36.95
C ALA A 6 9.48 27.80 -36.19
N THR A 7 9.17 26.78 -36.98
CA THR A 7 8.93 25.39 -36.64
C THR A 7 10.26 24.63 -36.44
N ARG A 8 10.17 23.46 -35.78
CA ARG A 8 11.10 22.31 -35.72
C ARG A 8 11.91 22.24 -34.41
N SER A 9 12.12 21.09 -33.76
CA SER A 9 12.16 19.72 -34.25
C SER A 9 11.92 18.74 -33.10
N ILE A 10 11.05 17.74 -33.30
CA ILE A 10 10.90 16.59 -32.41
C ILE A 10 12.04 15.61 -32.75
N SER A 11 12.99 15.43 -31.84
CA SER A 11 14.02 14.40 -31.98
C SER A 11 13.45 13.05 -31.56
N ALA A 12 13.42 12.12 -32.51
CA ALA A 12 13.06 10.72 -32.32
C ALA A 12 14.15 9.99 -31.51
N LEU A 13 13.79 9.43 -30.36
CA LEU A 13 14.67 8.56 -29.58
C LEU A 13 14.59 7.14 -30.13
N LEU A 14 15.72 6.67 -30.65
CA LEU A 14 15.92 5.38 -31.30
C LEU A 14 15.90 4.25 -30.25
N LEU A 15 14.84 3.44 -30.22
CA LEU A 15 14.79 2.18 -29.46
C LEU A 15 15.72 1.15 -30.11
N ARG A 16 16.89 0.89 -29.50
CA ARG A 16 17.73 -0.26 -29.83
C ARG A 16 17.11 -1.52 -29.24
N LYS A 17 16.64 -2.43 -30.11
CA LYS A 17 16.23 -3.79 -29.75
C LYS A 17 17.47 -4.65 -29.49
N LEU A 18 17.60 -5.20 -28.29
CA LEU A 18 18.56 -6.25 -27.95
C LEU A 18 17.94 -7.62 -28.30
N PRO A 19 18.70 -8.57 -28.91
CA PRO A 19 18.20 -9.91 -29.17
C PRO A 19 18.22 -10.77 -27.90
N LEU A 20 17.07 -11.36 -27.55
CA LEU A 20 16.95 -12.41 -26.55
C LEU A 20 17.57 -13.71 -27.09
N THR A 21 18.66 -14.17 -26.47
CA THR A 21 19.22 -15.50 -26.69
C THR A 21 18.53 -16.49 -25.77
N ALA A 22 17.84 -17.48 -26.35
CA ALA A 22 17.20 -18.56 -25.60
C ALA A 22 18.25 -19.58 -25.14
N ALA A 23 18.45 -19.71 -23.83
CA ALA A 23 19.23 -20.79 -23.25
C ALA A 23 18.41 -22.08 -23.24
N ARG A 24 18.85 -23.07 -24.02
CA ARG A 24 18.39 -24.46 -23.92
C ARG A 24 19.04 -25.10 -22.69
N THR A 25 18.26 -25.41 -21.66
CA THR A 25 18.70 -26.29 -20.58
C THR A 25 18.18 -27.70 -20.84
N THR A 26 19.11 -28.63 -20.97
CA THR A 26 18.87 -30.07 -21.10
C THR A 26 18.35 -30.65 -19.79
N ALA A 27 17.17 -31.28 -19.82
CA ALA A 27 16.66 -32.04 -18.69
C ALA A 27 17.38 -33.40 -18.62
N ALA A 28 18.15 -33.62 -17.56
CA ALA A 28 18.70 -34.94 -17.24
C ALA A 28 17.58 -35.83 -16.69
N ARG A 29 17.38 -37.01 -17.31
CA ARG A 29 16.53 -38.07 -16.79
C ARG A 29 17.19 -38.71 -15.57
N THR A 30 16.57 -38.58 -14.41
CA THR A 30 16.83 -39.44 -13.25
C THR A 30 15.61 -40.33 -13.03
N SER A 31 15.80 -41.64 -13.16
CA SER A 31 14.80 -42.66 -12.81
C SER A 31 14.53 -42.65 -11.30
N PRO A 32 13.28 -42.84 -10.84
CA PRO A 32 12.99 -42.97 -9.42
C PRO A 32 13.32 -44.37 -8.91
N ILE A 33 14.01 -44.44 -7.77
CA ILE A 33 14.13 -45.64 -6.94
C ILE A 33 12.89 -45.68 -6.04
N LEU A 34 12.05 -46.69 -6.19
CA LEU A 34 10.91 -46.97 -5.30
C LEU A 34 11.40 -47.68 -4.03
N PRO A 35 11.02 -47.23 -2.82
CA PRO A 35 11.12 -48.08 -1.65
C PRO A 35 9.92 -49.03 -1.60
N ALA A 36 10.21 -50.29 -1.26
CA ALA A 36 9.22 -51.32 -1.04
C ALA A 36 8.55 -51.17 0.34
N GLY A 37 7.24 -51.41 0.39
CA GLY A 37 6.53 -51.82 1.62
C GLY A 37 5.58 -50.79 2.21
N LEU A 38 4.32 -50.79 1.75
CA LEU A 38 3.17 -50.32 2.54
C LEU A 38 1.95 -51.22 2.24
N SER A 39 1.26 -51.64 3.31
CA SER A 39 0.12 -52.56 3.34
C SER A 39 -1.14 -51.96 2.70
N PRO A 40 -2.03 -52.75 2.06
CA PRO A 40 -3.24 -52.22 1.45
C PRO A 40 -4.35 -52.06 2.50
N GLY A 41 -4.70 -50.82 2.82
CA GLY A 41 -5.90 -50.56 3.62
C GLY A 41 -5.92 -49.18 4.26
N GLU A 42 -6.49 -48.21 3.54
CA GLU A 42 -7.43 -47.19 4.03
C GLU A 42 -7.61 -46.14 2.93
N ARG A 43 -8.83 -46.03 2.39
CA ARG A 43 -9.19 -44.90 1.51
C ARG A 43 -9.32 -43.67 2.39
N PRO A 44 -8.62 -42.55 2.10
CA PRO A 44 -8.87 -41.32 2.81
C PRO A 44 -10.27 -40.82 2.45
N GLU A 45 -11.11 -40.65 3.46
CA GLU A 45 -12.41 -39.98 3.39
C GLU A 45 -12.29 -38.63 2.64
N PRO A 46 -13.21 -38.28 1.73
CA PRO A 46 -13.16 -37.00 1.06
C PRO A 46 -13.38 -35.90 2.10
N ARG A 47 -12.34 -35.09 2.35
CA ARG A 47 -12.44 -33.88 3.18
C ARG A 47 -13.62 -33.06 2.66
N ARG A 48 -14.68 -32.95 3.45
CA ARG A 48 -15.74 -31.96 3.27
C ARG A 48 -15.08 -30.59 3.17
N ARG A 49 -15.08 -30.00 1.96
CA ARG A 49 -14.82 -28.56 1.82
C ARG A 49 -15.87 -27.85 2.67
N SER A 50 -15.41 -27.05 3.64
CA SER A 50 -16.30 -26.19 4.41
C SER A 50 -16.97 -25.22 3.44
N THR A 51 -18.29 -25.24 3.42
CA THR A 51 -19.12 -24.31 2.67
C THR A 51 -19.13 -22.95 3.36
N THR A 52 -18.04 -22.21 3.23
CA THR A 52 -17.99 -20.76 3.45
C THR A 52 -17.10 -20.10 2.39
N ASP A 53 -17.20 -20.57 1.15
CA ASP A 53 -16.79 -19.76 0.00
C ASP A 53 -17.96 -18.79 -0.29
N ALA A 54 -18.09 -17.75 0.54
CA ALA A 54 -18.81 -16.57 0.10
C ALA A 54 -18.08 -16.11 -1.16
N LYS A 55 -18.69 -16.34 -2.33
CA LYS A 55 -18.09 -16.10 -3.64
C LYS A 55 -17.65 -14.64 -3.67
N ALA A 56 -16.35 -14.39 -3.48
CA ALA A 56 -15.80 -13.05 -3.48
C ALA A 56 -16.25 -12.36 -4.77
N LYS A 57 -16.88 -11.19 -4.67
CA LYS A 57 -17.33 -10.44 -5.84
C LYS A 57 -16.10 -10.18 -6.70
N ALA A 58 -16.15 -10.59 -7.97
CA ALA A 58 -15.06 -10.30 -8.90
C ALA A 58 -14.91 -8.78 -9.08
N ALA A 59 -13.67 -8.31 -9.15
CA ALA A 59 -13.39 -6.92 -9.46
C ALA A 59 -13.85 -6.58 -10.90
N GLU A 60 -14.38 -5.38 -11.07
CA GLU A 60 -14.74 -4.83 -12.38
C GLU A 60 -13.74 -3.74 -12.77
N SER A 61 -13.52 -3.54 -14.08
CA SER A 61 -12.68 -2.45 -14.57
C SER A 61 -13.44 -1.12 -14.51
N PHE A 62 -12.76 -0.06 -14.06
CA PHE A 62 -13.35 1.28 -13.99
C PHE A 62 -12.32 2.37 -14.27
N VAL A 63 -12.81 3.57 -14.58
CA VAL A 63 -12.00 4.78 -14.78
C VAL A 63 -12.49 5.84 -13.80
N ARG A 64 -11.57 6.65 -13.28
CA ARG A 64 -11.87 7.81 -12.44
C ARG A 64 -11.23 9.05 -13.04
N GLU A 65 -12.00 10.13 -13.07
CA GLU A 65 -11.50 11.47 -13.39
C GLU A 65 -10.52 11.97 -12.31
N PRO A 66 -9.68 12.97 -12.61
CA PRO A 66 -8.85 13.61 -11.61
C PRO A 66 -9.68 14.05 -10.39
N ALA A 67 -9.14 13.84 -9.19
CA ALA A 67 -9.80 14.11 -7.90
C ALA A 67 -11.09 13.31 -7.60
N ALA A 68 -11.61 12.49 -8.51
CA ALA A 68 -12.69 11.57 -8.19
C ALA A 68 -12.19 10.47 -7.24
N GLY A 69 -13.06 10.03 -6.34
CA GLY A 69 -12.67 9.22 -5.19
C GLY A 69 -13.59 9.45 -4.02
N SER A 70 -13.77 8.45 -3.16
CA SER A 70 -14.19 8.75 -1.80
C SER A 70 -13.05 9.46 -1.08
N THR A 71 -13.39 10.41 -0.23
CA THR A 71 -12.42 11.16 0.57
C THR A 71 -12.69 10.90 2.04
N LEU A 72 -11.63 10.62 2.81
CA LEU A 72 -11.68 10.46 4.26
C LEU A 72 -10.70 11.44 4.92
N ASN A 73 -11.03 11.94 6.10
CA ASN A 73 -10.10 12.64 6.96
C ASN A 73 -9.56 11.69 8.03
N VAL A 74 -8.33 11.22 7.84
CA VAL A 74 -7.68 10.28 8.74
C VAL A 74 -6.72 11.07 9.63
N LEU A 75 -7.17 11.42 10.84
CA LEU A 75 -6.36 12.14 11.84
C LEU A 75 -5.75 13.46 11.31
N GLY A 76 -6.50 14.19 10.46
CA GLY A 76 -6.04 15.43 9.83
C GLY A 76 -5.36 15.26 8.48
N ILE A 77 -5.13 14.02 8.02
CA ILE A 77 -4.58 13.70 6.70
C ILE A 77 -5.73 13.32 5.76
N THR A 78 -5.83 14.00 4.61
CA THR A 78 -6.89 13.73 3.63
C THR A 78 -6.50 12.55 2.75
N HIS A 79 -7.28 11.47 2.77
CA HIS A 79 -7.12 10.32 1.88
C HIS A 79 -8.14 10.39 0.74
N ILE A 80 -7.68 10.38 -0.51
CA ILE A 80 -8.53 10.40 -1.73
C ILE A 80 -8.36 9.09 -2.49
N TYR A 81 -9.35 8.20 -2.42
CA TYR A 81 -9.23 6.85 -2.96
C TYR A 81 -9.35 6.80 -4.48
N LYS A 82 -8.40 6.11 -5.10
CA LYS A 82 -8.43 5.73 -6.52
C LYS A 82 -9.01 4.34 -6.71
N ALA A 83 -8.74 3.44 -5.77
CA ALA A 83 -9.34 2.12 -5.70
C ALA A 83 -9.44 1.66 -4.24
N THR A 84 -10.63 1.27 -3.81
CA THR A 84 -10.88 0.65 -2.50
C THR A 84 -10.65 -0.87 -2.57
N GLY A 85 -10.46 -1.50 -1.40
CA GLY A 85 -10.36 -2.96 -1.31
C GLY A 85 -11.62 -3.64 -1.83
N ALA A 86 -12.80 -3.05 -1.63
CA ALA A 86 -14.06 -3.58 -2.15
C ALA A 86 -14.10 -3.60 -3.69
N GLU A 87 -13.58 -2.56 -4.33
CA GLU A 87 -13.53 -2.46 -5.80
C GLU A 87 -12.50 -3.41 -6.43
N THR A 88 -11.40 -3.70 -5.73
CA THR A 88 -10.31 -4.57 -6.20
C THR A 88 -10.46 -6.03 -5.76
N ALA A 89 -11.62 -6.40 -5.20
CA ALA A 89 -11.87 -7.71 -4.61
C ALA A 89 -10.81 -8.11 -3.55
N GLY A 90 -10.32 -7.14 -2.78
CA GLY A 90 -9.34 -7.29 -1.71
C GLY A 90 -7.88 -7.30 -2.17
N SER A 91 -7.63 -7.21 -3.48
CA SER A 91 -6.27 -7.34 -4.04
C SER A 91 -5.34 -6.21 -3.60
N PHE A 92 -5.83 -4.96 -3.57
CA PHE A 92 -5.09 -3.80 -3.11
C PHE A 92 -6.02 -2.62 -2.81
N SER A 93 -5.51 -1.62 -2.09
CA SER A 93 -6.11 -0.29 -2.00
C SER A 93 -5.10 0.73 -2.53
N LEU A 94 -5.60 1.77 -3.20
CA LEU A 94 -4.78 2.82 -3.79
C LEU A 94 -5.43 4.18 -3.51
N TRP A 95 -4.70 5.10 -2.90
CA TRP A 95 -5.19 6.44 -2.60
C TRP A 95 -4.07 7.47 -2.66
N GLU A 96 -4.45 8.74 -2.77
CA GLU A 96 -3.54 9.86 -2.50
C GLU A 96 -3.75 10.33 -1.07
N SER A 97 -2.67 10.48 -0.30
CA SER A 97 -2.69 11.20 0.98
C SER A 97 -2.19 12.63 0.78
N VAL A 98 -2.97 13.61 1.24
CA VAL A 98 -2.54 15.01 1.37
C VAL A 98 -2.20 15.24 2.83
N VAL A 99 -0.92 15.43 3.13
CA VAL A 99 -0.37 15.57 4.48
C VAL A 99 -0.13 17.06 4.76
N PRO A 100 -0.95 17.73 5.62
CA PRO A 100 -0.77 19.15 5.92
C PRO A 100 0.57 19.46 6.61
N PRO A 101 0.99 20.75 6.64
CA PRO A 101 2.10 21.18 7.48
C PRO A 101 1.96 20.74 8.93
N GLY A 102 3.01 20.16 9.51
CA GLY A 102 3.05 19.69 10.89
C GLY A 102 2.24 18.41 11.17
N ALA A 103 1.55 17.86 10.18
CA ALA A 103 0.83 16.60 10.35
C ALA A 103 1.80 15.41 10.36
N ALA A 104 1.47 14.40 11.15
CA ALA A 104 2.23 13.17 11.28
C ALA A 104 1.30 11.98 11.51
N THR A 105 1.72 10.81 11.06
CA THR A 105 1.13 9.55 11.51
C THR A 105 1.83 9.10 12.80
N PRO A 106 1.09 8.59 13.80
CA PRO A 106 1.70 7.87 14.89
C PRO A 106 2.57 6.73 14.34
N PRO A 107 3.72 6.39 14.97
CA PRO A 107 4.46 5.20 14.58
C PRO A 107 3.59 3.96 14.67
N HIS A 108 3.60 3.13 13.63
CA HIS A 108 2.71 1.99 13.56
C HIS A 108 3.30 0.83 12.75
N THR A 109 2.71 -0.35 12.93
CA THR A 109 3.10 -1.59 12.27
C THR A 109 1.86 -2.30 11.75
N HIS A 110 1.90 -2.73 10.48
CA HIS A 110 0.87 -3.52 9.84
C HIS A 110 1.19 -5.01 9.95
N ALA A 111 0.21 -5.83 10.32
CA ALA A 111 0.40 -7.28 10.43
C ALA A 111 0.07 -8.05 9.14
N ARG A 112 -0.67 -7.45 8.18
CA ARG A 112 -1.27 -8.20 7.05
C ARG A 112 -0.85 -7.68 5.68
N GLU A 113 -0.54 -6.40 5.60
CA GLU A 113 -0.36 -5.62 4.39
C GLU A 113 1.02 -4.96 4.33
N ASP A 114 1.55 -4.83 3.12
CA ASP A 114 2.66 -3.93 2.84
C ASP A 114 2.12 -2.61 2.30
N GLU A 115 2.82 -1.51 2.55
CA GLU A 115 2.53 -0.19 1.97
C GLU A 115 3.71 0.34 1.15
N ALA A 116 3.40 0.85 -0.04
CA ALA A 116 4.33 1.45 -0.96
C ALA A 116 3.91 2.90 -1.23
N PHE A 117 4.85 3.82 -1.11
CA PHE A 117 4.59 5.25 -1.12
C PHE A 117 5.41 5.93 -2.23
N TYR A 118 4.75 6.77 -3.02
CA TYR A 118 5.38 7.55 -4.08
C TYR A 118 5.04 9.02 -3.93
N VAL A 119 6.05 9.87 -3.71
CA VAL A 119 5.83 11.30 -3.42
C VAL A 119 5.51 12.04 -4.72
N LEU A 120 4.34 12.67 -4.78
CA LEU A 120 3.85 13.42 -5.93
C LEU A 120 4.25 14.90 -5.86
N SER A 121 4.19 15.51 -4.67
CA SER A 121 4.57 16.90 -4.43
C SER A 121 4.89 17.14 -2.96
N GLY A 122 5.68 18.18 -2.67
CA GLY A 122 6.15 18.46 -1.30
C GLY A 122 7.25 17.49 -0.86
N GLU A 123 7.53 17.45 0.43
CA GLU A 123 8.53 16.57 1.03
C GLU A 123 7.92 15.89 2.26
N LEU A 124 8.22 14.61 2.46
CA LEU A 124 7.89 13.88 3.68
C LEU A 124 9.15 13.45 4.42
N VAL A 125 9.03 13.38 5.73
CA VAL A 125 10.04 12.79 6.60
C VAL A 125 9.56 11.43 7.08
N ILE A 126 10.35 10.39 6.86
CA ILE A 126 10.00 9.00 7.12
C ILE A 126 10.94 8.43 8.17
N GLU A 127 10.38 7.73 9.15
CA GLU A 127 11.16 7.00 10.15
C GLU A 127 10.89 5.51 10.05
N PHE A 128 11.95 4.71 10.08
CA PHE A 128 11.90 3.26 10.16
C PHE A 128 12.57 2.80 11.45
N GLU A 129 12.08 1.69 12.03
CA GLU A 129 12.60 1.13 13.28
C GLU A 129 14.12 0.86 13.28
N SER A 130 14.68 0.46 12.14
CA SER A 130 16.08 0.05 12.00
C SER A 130 17.05 1.20 11.81
N ASP A 131 16.55 2.42 11.65
CA ASP A 131 17.33 3.50 11.07
C ASP A 131 17.75 4.48 12.16
N SER A 132 19.01 4.89 12.12
CA SER A 132 19.57 5.83 13.11
C SER A 132 19.09 7.27 12.91
N ALA A 133 18.48 7.56 11.76
CA ALA A 133 18.01 8.89 11.40
C ALA A 133 16.82 8.80 10.42
N PRO A 134 15.93 9.81 10.42
CA PRO A 134 14.83 9.88 9.46
C PRO A 134 15.32 10.16 8.03
N HIS A 135 14.52 9.76 7.05
CA HIS A 135 14.72 10.04 5.63
C HIS A 135 13.84 11.19 5.16
N ARG A 136 14.40 12.11 4.37
CA ARG A 136 13.63 13.12 3.64
C ARG A 136 13.37 12.63 2.22
N VAL A 137 12.11 12.58 1.82
CA VAL A 137 11.69 12.06 0.52
C VAL A 137 10.94 13.15 -0.25
N ALA A 138 11.59 13.64 -1.31
CA ALA A 138 11.09 14.69 -2.20
C ALA A 138 10.29 14.10 -3.38
N PRO A 139 9.67 14.92 -4.26
CA PRO A 139 8.84 14.44 -5.36
C PRO A 139 9.61 13.51 -6.31
N GLY A 140 8.96 12.42 -6.72
CA GLY A 140 9.58 11.32 -7.46
C GLY A 140 10.32 10.30 -6.58
N GLY A 141 10.45 10.58 -5.28
CA GLY A 141 10.98 9.64 -4.31
C GLY A 141 9.97 8.55 -3.93
N PHE A 142 10.52 7.43 -3.46
CA PHE A 142 9.77 6.23 -3.11
C PHE A 142 10.24 5.69 -1.77
N PHE A 143 9.32 5.17 -0.97
CA PHE A 143 9.64 4.40 0.24
C PHE A 143 8.64 3.26 0.43
N PHE A 144 9.07 2.22 1.14
CA PHE A 144 8.32 0.97 1.31
C PHE A 144 8.22 0.61 2.78
N GLY A 145 6.99 0.62 3.30
CA GLY A 145 6.64 0.12 4.62
C GLY A 145 6.32 -1.36 4.54
N ALA A 146 7.32 -2.20 4.82
CA ALA A 146 7.13 -3.65 4.83
C ALA A 146 6.24 -4.09 6.01
N ARG A 147 5.38 -5.08 5.77
CA ARG A 147 4.59 -5.75 6.81
C ARG A 147 5.47 -6.19 7.97
N GLY A 148 4.98 -6.01 9.20
CA GLY A 148 5.71 -6.35 10.42
C GLY A 148 6.88 -5.43 10.74
N ARG A 149 7.10 -4.34 9.98
CA ARG A 149 8.12 -3.33 10.26
C ARG A 149 7.44 -2.01 10.64
N ARG A 150 7.86 -1.45 11.78
CA ARG A 150 7.38 -0.14 12.24
C ARG A 150 7.85 0.96 11.29
N HIS A 151 6.94 1.85 10.93
CA HIS A 151 7.24 3.08 10.23
C HIS A 151 6.34 4.25 10.67
N SER A 152 6.75 5.47 10.35
CA SER A 152 5.93 6.68 10.50
C SER A 152 6.26 7.69 9.39
N ILE A 153 5.31 8.59 9.10
CA ILE A 153 5.52 9.71 8.19
C ILE A 153 5.16 11.01 8.90
N ARG A 154 5.86 12.09 8.58
CA ARG A 154 5.48 13.44 8.98
C ARG A 154 5.83 14.47 7.91
N ASN A 155 5.18 15.62 8.00
CA ASN A 155 5.48 16.77 7.17
C ASN A 155 6.02 17.92 8.04
N ASP A 156 7.34 18.08 8.05
CA ASP A 156 8.03 19.14 8.78
C ASP A 156 8.05 20.48 8.01
N ALA A 157 7.51 20.53 6.79
CA ALA A 157 7.50 21.72 5.95
C ALA A 157 6.31 22.64 6.22
N ASP A 158 6.36 23.85 5.67
CA ASP A 158 5.30 24.87 5.73
C ASP A 158 4.20 24.69 4.66
N LYS A 159 4.33 23.66 3.81
CA LYS A 159 3.41 23.35 2.71
C LYS A 159 2.98 21.90 2.77
N ALA A 160 1.77 21.61 2.29
CA ALA A 160 1.26 20.26 2.23
C ALA A 160 2.09 19.37 1.28
N ALA A 161 2.29 18.11 1.67
CA ALA A 161 2.84 17.07 0.81
C ALA A 161 1.71 16.22 0.23
N ARG A 162 1.92 15.66 -0.97
CA ARG A 162 1.02 14.69 -1.61
C ARG A 162 1.79 13.43 -1.93
N VAL A 163 1.26 12.29 -1.49
CA VAL A 163 1.87 10.98 -1.69
C VAL A 163 0.81 10.01 -2.21
N LEU A 164 1.16 9.22 -3.23
CA LEU A 164 0.36 8.10 -3.67
C LEU A 164 0.72 6.90 -2.79
N VAL A 165 -0.27 6.28 -2.17
CA VAL A 165 -0.10 5.13 -1.29
C VAL A 165 -0.78 3.92 -1.90
N PHE A 166 -0.02 2.86 -2.08
CA PHE A 166 -0.48 1.56 -2.53
C PHE A 166 -0.33 0.56 -1.40
N CYS A 167 -1.43 -0.07 -1.00
CA CYS A 167 -1.47 -1.07 0.06
C CYS A 167 -1.89 -2.41 -0.53
N ALA A 168 -1.10 -3.46 -0.29
CA ALA A 168 -1.39 -4.79 -0.80
C ALA A 168 -0.99 -5.91 0.17
N PRO A 169 -1.84 -6.93 0.35
CA PRO A 169 -3.28 -6.93 0.03
C PRO A 169 -4.03 -5.81 0.77
N SER A 170 -5.23 -5.44 0.34
CA SER A 170 -5.99 -4.35 0.99
C SER A 170 -6.27 -4.63 2.47
N CYS A 171 -6.62 -5.88 2.80
CA CYS A 171 -6.87 -6.35 4.17
C CYS A 171 -7.85 -5.51 5.01
N GLY A 172 -8.69 -4.69 4.38
CA GLY A 172 -9.66 -3.82 5.04
C GLY A 172 -9.05 -2.53 5.62
N LEU A 173 -7.83 -2.16 5.24
CA LEU A 173 -7.18 -0.95 5.74
C LEU A 173 -7.98 0.32 5.37
N ASP A 174 -8.61 0.33 4.20
CA ASP A 174 -9.52 1.40 3.78
C ASP A 174 -10.77 1.51 4.66
N GLN A 175 -11.29 0.38 5.16
CA GLN A 175 -12.40 0.33 6.11
C GLN A 175 -11.97 0.80 7.50
N MET A 176 -10.75 0.46 7.94
CA MET A 176 -10.17 0.99 9.17
C MET A 176 -10.15 2.53 9.14
N PHE A 177 -9.68 3.10 8.03
CA PHE A 177 -9.65 4.54 7.84
C PHE A 177 -11.05 5.16 7.83
N ALA A 178 -12.05 4.49 7.24
CA ALA A 178 -13.43 4.96 7.28
C ALA A 178 -14.01 4.94 8.70
N GLU A 179 -13.68 3.93 9.51
CA GLU A 179 -14.09 3.87 10.92
C GLU A 179 -13.39 4.97 11.76
N MET A 180 -12.11 5.24 11.49
CA MET A 180 -11.38 6.34 12.15
C MET A 180 -11.96 7.72 11.79
N ASP A 181 -12.23 7.98 10.52
CA ASP A 181 -12.85 9.22 10.05
C ASP A 181 -14.20 9.45 10.75
N ALA A 182 -15.08 8.44 10.75
CA ALA A 182 -16.36 8.50 11.46
C ALA A 182 -16.21 8.72 12.97
N ALA A 183 -15.24 8.06 13.62
CA ALA A 183 -15.01 8.17 15.06
C ALA A 183 -14.41 9.51 15.49
N THR A 184 -13.76 10.24 14.56
CA THR A 184 -13.06 11.50 14.84
C THR A 184 -13.73 12.72 14.23
N ALA A 185 -14.81 12.55 13.47
CA ALA A 185 -15.58 13.64 12.85
C ALA A 185 -16.08 14.70 13.84
N ALA A 186 -16.27 14.36 15.12
CA ALA A 186 -16.83 15.25 16.14
C ALA A 186 -15.78 16.14 16.85
N GLY A 187 -14.49 16.03 16.55
CA GLY A 187 -13.44 16.85 17.15
C GLY A 187 -12.14 16.10 17.43
N THR A 188 -11.41 16.52 18.47
CA THR A 188 -10.10 15.94 18.80
C THR A 188 -10.19 14.42 18.96
N PRO A 189 -9.39 13.64 18.21
CA PRO A 189 -9.39 12.18 18.29
C PRO A 189 -9.09 11.69 19.71
N GLU A 190 -9.95 10.84 20.25
CA GLU A 190 -9.63 10.08 21.46
C GLU A 190 -8.71 8.92 21.07
N MET A 191 -7.41 9.06 21.34
CA MET A 191 -6.39 8.11 20.84
C MET A 191 -6.64 6.66 21.26
N ALA A 192 -7.25 6.43 22.42
CA ALA A 192 -7.64 5.08 22.85
C ALA A 192 -8.62 4.41 21.85
N LYS A 193 -9.57 5.17 21.30
CA LYS A 193 -10.50 4.68 20.27
C LYS A 193 -9.77 4.43 18.95
N VAL A 194 -8.88 5.33 18.55
CA VAL A 194 -8.06 5.18 17.33
C VAL A 194 -7.23 3.90 17.39
N VAL A 195 -6.53 3.66 18.51
CA VAL A 195 -5.76 2.43 18.75
C VAL A 195 -6.66 1.19 18.72
N ALA A 196 -7.83 1.25 19.37
CA ALA A 196 -8.78 0.13 19.38
C ALA A 196 -9.32 -0.18 17.97
N ILE A 197 -9.59 0.83 17.14
CA ILE A 197 -9.99 0.65 15.74
C ILE A 197 -8.84 -0.01 14.97
N ALA A 198 -7.63 0.56 15.03
CA ALA A 198 -6.45 0.03 14.32
C ALA A 198 -6.20 -1.45 14.61
N ALA A 199 -6.30 -1.85 15.88
CA ALA A 199 -6.08 -3.22 16.31
C ALA A 199 -7.03 -4.24 15.66
N LYS A 200 -8.30 -3.87 15.39
CA LYS A 200 -9.26 -4.75 14.69
C LYS A 200 -8.77 -5.16 13.30
N TYR A 201 -8.06 -4.25 12.64
CA TYR A 201 -7.58 -4.40 11.28
C TYR A 201 -6.14 -4.95 11.20
N GLY A 202 -5.50 -5.20 12.35
CA GLY A 202 -4.13 -5.73 12.40
C GLY A 202 -3.05 -4.64 12.33
N VAL A 203 -3.40 -3.39 12.64
CA VAL A 203 -2.46 -2.28 12.75
C VAL A 203 -2.20 -2.01 14.23
N THR A 204 -0.93 -2.06 14.64
CA THR A 204 -0.50 -1.67 15.98
C THR A 204 0.01 -0.25 15.93
N ILE A 205 -0.67 0.67 16.61
CA ILE A 205 -0.23 2.06 16.78
C ILE A 205 0.52 2.17 18.10
N GLU A 206 1.73 2.73 18.04
CA GLU A 206 2.45 3.16 19.23
C GLU A 206 1.84 4.48 19.71
N ALA A 207 1.36 4.48 20.96
CA ALA A 207 0.93 5.72 21.60
C ALA A 207 2.13 6.68 21.68
N PRO A 208 1.90 8.02 21.62
CA PRO A 208 2.95 8.98 21.88
C PRO A 208 3.65 8.63 23.18
N ALA A 209 4.98 8.58 23.19
CA ALA A 209 5.72 8.45 24.43
C ALA A 209 5.30 9.59 25.37
N ASP A 210 5.10 9.30 26.66
CA ASP A 210 4.98 10.37 27.65
C ASP A 210 6.18 11.31 27.46
N PRO A 211 5.98 12.65 27.54
CA PRO A 211 7.11 13.56 27.52
C PRO A 211 8.11 13.13 28.61
N PRO A 212 9.43 13.20 28.34
CA PRO A 212 10.41 12.88 29.36
C PRO A 212 10.11 13.71 30.62
N ARG A 213 9.99 13.01 31.76
CA ARG A 213 9.80 13.65 33.08
C ARG A 213 10.98 14.54 33.45
#